data_AF-A0A918YI83-F1
#
_entry.id   AF-A0A918YI83-F1
#
_cell.length_a   1.000
_cell.length_b   1.000
_cell.length_c   1.000
_cell.angle_alpha   90.00
_cell.angle_beta   90.00
_cell.angle_gamma   90.00
#
_symmetry.space_group_name_H-M   'P 1'
#
loop_
_entity.id
_entity.type
_entity.pdbx_description
1 polymer ?
#
loop_
_entity_poly.entity_id
_entity_poly.type
_entity_poly.pdbx_seq_one_letter_code
_entity_poly.pdbx_strand_id
1 'polypeptide(L)'
;MKLPGHDAIARQPGDHLVTHRVRLPTKVVDRPIRQVVKRLLMALLVLVATALVVYADRDGYHDNANDSVDLLDAFYYATVTLSTTGYGDITPVSDGARLTNIFVITPLRVLFLIILVGTTLEVLTERTRDEWRLNRWSQRFARCATTATRGTSWLGRSALLGGTRTAGGCLSFD
;
A
#
# COMPACT_ATOMS: atom_id res chain seq x y z
N MET A 1 22.88 -75.12 -4.55
CA MET A 1 23.76 -73.96 -4.78
C MET A 1 22.89 -72.72 -4.97
N LYS A 2 23.24 -71.63 -4.27
CA LYS A 2 22.48 -70.39 -4.08
C LYS A 2 23.02 -69.36 -5.08
N LEU A 3 22.20 -68.85 -5.99
CA LEU A 3 22.59 -67.76 -6.89
C LEU A 3 22.37 -66.42 -6.18
N PRO A 4 23.38 -65.53 -6.11
CA PRO A 4 23.28 -64.23 -5.46
C PRO A 4 22.87 -63.10 -6.42
N GLY A 5 22.14 -62.12 -5.87
CA GLY A 5 22.15 -60.68 -6.22
C GLY A 5 21.73 -60.32 -7.65
N HIS A 6 20.47 -60.00 -7.92
CA HIS A 6 19.86 -58.67 -7.70
C HIS A 6 20.77 -57.47 -8.04
N ASP A 7 20.39 -56.84 -9.15
CA ASP A 7 20.01 -55.42 -9.22
C ASP A 7 21.09 -54.40 -8.85
N ALA A 8 21.94 -54.11 -9.83
CA ALA A 8 22.69 -52.87 -9.88
C ALA A 8 22.50 -52.19 -11.24
N ILE A 9 21.24 -52.03 -11.68
CA ILE A 9 20.93 -51.00 -12.69
C ILE A 9 20.82 -49.69 -11.92
N ALA A 10 21.96 -49.03 -11.80
CA ALA A 10 22.07 -47.68 -11.28
C ALA A 10 21.13 -46.75 -12.05
N ARG A 11 20.03 -46.38 -11.40
CA ARG A 11 19.15 -45.29 -11.79
C ARG A 11 19.99 -44.01 -11.76
N GLN A 12 20.42 -43.52 -12.92
CA GLN A 12 21.06 -42.22 -13.02
C GLN A 12 20.09 -41.16 -12.47
N PRO A 13 20.47 -40.35 -11.46
CA PRO A 13 19.71 -39.19 -11.08
C PRO A 13 20.02 -38.08 -12.09
N GLY A 14 19.60 -38.29 -13.33
CA GLY A 14 19.55 -37.27 -14.37
C GLY A 14 18.30 -36.40 -14.20
N ASP A 15 17.98 -36.03 -12.98
CA ASP A 15 16.99 -34.99 -12.72
C ASP A 15 17.67 -33.66 -13.00
N HIS A 16 17.67 -33.30 -14.29
CA HIS A 16 17.62 -31.92 -14.72
C HIS A 16 16.39 -31.27 -14.07
N LEU A 17 16.49 -30.97 -12.77
CA LEU A 17 15.65 -29.99 -12.12
C LEU A 17 16.08 -28.65 -12.71
N VAL A 18 15.58 -28.39 -13.92
CA VAL A 18 15.32 -27.06 -14.42
C VAL A 18 14.42 -26.46 -13.36
N THR A 19 15.04 -25.90 -12.34
CA THR A 19 14.43 -24.99 -11.38
C THR A 19 14.13 -23.79 -12.24
N HIS A 20 13.02 -23.90 -12.98
CA HIS A 20 12.38 -22.80 -13.65
C HIS A 20 12.02 -21.88 -12.51
N ARG A 21 12.96 -21.00 -12.17
CA ARG A 21 12.87 -20.04 -11.09
C ARG A 21 11.79 -19.09 -11.60
N VAL A 22 10.53 -19.43 -11.33
CA VAL A 22 9.36 -18.62 -11.63
C VAL A 22 9.54 -17.38 -10.79
N ARG A 23 10.29 -16.42 -11.35
CA ARG A 23 10.36 -15.06 -10.85
C ARG A 23 8.98 -14.51 -11.11
N LEU A 24 8.13 -14.52 -10.08
CA LEU A 24 6.88 -13.79 -10.15
C LEU A 24 7.24 -12.33 -10.47
N PRO A 25 6.57 -11.71 -11.46
CA PRO A 25 6.72 -10.30 -11.70
C PRO A 25 6.14 -9.58 -10.47
N THR A 26 7.00 -9.31 -9.49
CA THR A 26 6.75 -8.25 -8.53
C THR A 26 6.65 -6.99 -9.37
N LYS A 27 5.43 -6.48 -9.54
CA LYS A 27 5.26 -5.07 -9.89
C LYS A 27 5.91 -4.32 -8.75
N VAL A 28 7.18 -3.97 -8.92
CA VAL A 28 7.87 -3.02 -8.07
C VAL A 28 7.00 -1.78 -8.19
N VAL A 29 6.27 -1.45 -7.12
CA VAL A 29 5.53 -0.22 -7.03
C VAL A 29 6.62 0.84 -6.95
N ASP A 30 7.11 1.29 -8.10
CA ASP A 30 8.32 2.13 -8.17
C ASP A 30 8.03 3.59 -7.79
N ARG A 31 6.79 3.94 -7.44
CA ARG A 31 6.39 5.34 -7.17
C ARG A 31 5.49 5.64 -5.97
N PRO A 32 5.27 4.76 -4.97
CA PRO A 32 4.43 5.12 -3.81
C PRO A 32 5.07 6.28 -3.03
N ILE A 33 6.40 6.24 -2.85
CA ILE A 33 7.13 7.33 -2.19
C ILE A 33 7.04 8.63 -3.01
N ARG A 34 7.16 8.58 -4.35
CA ARG A 34 7.04 9.80 -5.18
C ARG A 34 5.62 10.40 -5.13
N GLN A 35 4.59 9.57 -5.01
CA GLN A 35 3.20 10.04 -4.86
C GLN A 35 2.97 10.70 -3.51
N VAL A 36 3.43 10.08 -2.42
CA VAL A 36 3.36 10.66 -1.08
C VAL A 36 4.15 11.96 -0.99
N VAL A 37 5.38 11.99 -1.51
CA VAL A 37 6.21 13.21 -1.54
C VAL A 37 5.54 14.32 -2.34
N LYS A 38 4.94 14.03 -3.50
CA LYS A 38 4.21 15.04 -4.29
C LYS A 38 3.02 15.62 -3.51
N ARG A 39 2.27 14.78 -2.79
CA ARG A 39 1.14 15.24 -1.95
C ARG A 39 1.62 16.07 -0.76
N LEU A 40 2.71 15.65 -0.10
CA LEU A 40 3.34 16.42 0.98
C LEU A 40 3.85 17.78 0.49
N LEU A 41 4.46 17.82 -0.70
CA LEU A 41 4.87 19.09 -1.32
C LEU A 41 3.69 20.00 -1.63
N MET A 42 2.55 19.44 -2.09
CA MET A 42 1.32 20.22 -2.27
C MET A 42 0.78 20.76 -0.94
N ALA A 43 0.76 19.94 0.13
CA ALA A 43 0.35 20.40 1.46
C ALA A 43 1.26 21.51 2.00
N LEU A 44 2.58 21.36 1.85
CA LEU A 44 3.56 22.36 2.22
C LEU A 44 3.37 23.66 1.43
N LEU A 45 3.08 23.56 0.12
CA LEU A 45 2.79 24.72 -0.72
C LEU A 45 1.55 25.46 -0.24
N VAL A 46 0.46 24.74 0.07
CA VAL A 46 -0.77 25.35 0.63
C VAL A 46 -0.49 26.05 1.96
N LEU A 47 0.33 25.44 2.83
CA LEU A 47 0.74 26.04 4.10
C LEU A 47 1.52 27.34 3.88
N VAL A 48 2.55 27.31 3.04
CA VAL A 48 3.37 28.49 2.73
C VAL A 48 2.52 29.57 2.06
N ALA A 49 1.64 29.20 1.13
CA ALA A 49 0.73 30.14 0.49
C ALA A 49 -0.20 30.82 1.51
N THR A 50 -0.73 30.05 2.47
CA THR A 50 -1.56 30.61 3.55
C THR A 50 -0.77 31.56 4.43
N ALA A 51 0.44 31.17 4.84
CA ALA A 51 1.32 32.01 5.64
C ALA A 51 1.70 33.31 4.92
N LEU A 52 1.95 33.26 3.62
CA LEU A 52 2.22 34.46 2.80
C LEU A 52 1.00 35.37 2.69
N VAL A 53 -0.20 34.82 2.52
CA VAL A 53 -1.45 35.60 2.52
C VAL A 53 -1.66 36.30 3.85
N VAL A 54 -1.47 35.59 4.97
CA VAL A 54 -1.58 36.17 6.32
C VAL A 54 -0.51 37.23 6.56
N TYR A 55 0.72 36.98 6.13
CA TYR A 55 1.82 37.94 6.26
C TYR A 55 1.58 39.21 5.42
N ALA A 56 0.96 39.08 4.24
CA ALA A 56 0.59 40.24 3.42
C ALA A 56 -0.55 41.05 4.06
N ASP A 57 -1.48 40.39 4.75
CA ASP A 57 -2.63 41.00 5.43
C ASP A 57 -2.35 41.30 6.92
N ARG A 58 -1.07 41.26 7.34
CA ARG A 58 -0.63 41.33 8.74
C ARG A 58 -1.15 42.55 9.51
N ASP A 59 -1.39 43.66 8.82
CA ASP A 59 -1.88 44.91 9.41
C ASP A 59 -3.31 44.76 9.98
N GLY A 60 -4.05 43.71 9.59
CA GLY A 60 -5.38 43.41 10.10
C GLY A 60 -5.44 42.38 11.24
N TYR A 61 -4.28 41.85 11.65
CA TYR A 61 -4.16 40.85 12.71
C TYR A 61 -3.62 41.47 13.99
N HIS A 62 -4.16 41.03 15.12
CA HIS A 62 -3.70 41.42 16.45
C HIS A 62 -3.13 40.20 17.14
N ASP A 63 -1.89 40.32 17.62
CA ASP A 63 -1.27 39.37 18.52
C ASP A 63 -1.41 39.85 19.97
N ASN A 64 -1.75 38.94 20.88
CA ASN A 64 -1.88 39.26 22.30
C ASN A 64 -0.53 39.52 22.99
N ALA A 65 0.58 39.07 22.39
CA ALA A 65 1.92 39.25 22.96
C ALA A 65 2.62 40.53 22.45
N ASN A 66 2.44 40.89 21.19
CA ASN A 66 3.04 42.06 20.54
C ASN A 66 2.03 42.79 19.63
N ASP A 67 2.22 44.09 19.41
CA ASP A 67 1.33 44.92 18.55
C ASP A 67 1.44 44.60 17.04
N SER A 68 2.40 43.77 16.61
CA SER A 68 2.65 43.48 15.18
C SER A 68 2.92 42.02 14.92
N VAL A 69 2.32 41.48 13.86
CA VAL A 69 2.50 40.10 13.41
C VAL A 69 3.75 39.98 12.54
N ASP A 70 4.73 39.21 13.02
CA ASP A 70 5.94 38.87 12.26
C ASP A 70 5.72 37.68 11.31
N LEU A 71 6.72 37.40 10.45
CA LEU A 71 6.65 36.29 9.51
C LEU A 71 6.53 34.93 10.22
N LEU A 72 7.16 34.79 11.39
CA LEU A 72 7.06 33.58 12.21
C LEU A 72 5.63 33.41 12.75
N ASP A 73 5.02 34.49 13.22
CA ASP A 73 3.66 34.50 13.76
C ASP A 73 2.62 34.19 12.69
N ALA A 74 2.82 34.70 11.47
CA ALA A 74 1.99 34.35 10.30
C ALA A 74 2.08 32.85 9.95
N PHE A 75 3.29 32.27 9.99
CA PHE A 75 3.48 30.83 9.78
C PHE A 75 2.85 29.98 10.88
N TYR A 76 2.98 30.43 12.13
CA TYR A 76 2.36 29.79 13.28
C TYR A 76 0.83 29.83 13.15
N TYR A 77 0.24 31.00 12.91
CA TYR A 77 -1.21 31.17 12.71
C TYR A 77 -1.73 30.29 11.56
N ALA A 78 -1.03 30.30 10.41
CA ALA A 78 -1.39 29.50 9.25
C ALA A 78 -1.38 28.00 9.59
N THR A 79 -0.33 27.52 10.27
CA THR A 79 -0.23 26.10 10.66
C THR A 79 -1.34 25.71 11.63
N VAL A 80 -1.55 26.49 12.69
CA VAL A 80 -2.55 26.24 13.75
C VAL A 80 -3.98 26.28 13.21
N THR A 81 -4.25 27.15 12.24
CA THR A 81 -5.57 27.30 11.63
C THR A 81 -5.84 26.25 10.55
N LEU A 82 -4.86 25.92 9.72
CA LEU A 82 -4.96 24.86 8.71
C LEU A 82 -5.05 23.47 9.35
N SER A 83 -4.32 23.24 10.45
CA SER A 83 -4.39 22.00 11.23
C SER A 83 -5.69 21.88 12.04
N THR A 84 -6.56 22.90 12.00
CA THR A 84 -7.78 23.00 12.84
C THR A 84 -7.51 22.97 14.35
N THR A 85 -6.28 23.25 14.78
CA THR A 85 -5.93 23.32 16.21
C THR A 85 -6.52 24.57 16.85
N GLY A 86 -6.36 25.73 16.21
CA GLY A 86 -7.05 26.98 16.53
C GLY A 86 -6.89 27.47 17.98
N TYR A 87 -5.66 27.76 18.43
CA TYR A 87 -5.43 28.27 19.79
C TYR A 87 -6.11 29.62 20.07
N GLY A 88 -6.27 30.48 19.06
CA GLY A 88 -6.97 31.76 19.17
C GLY A 88 -6.17 32.86 19.86
N ASP A 89 -4.86 32.68 19.96
CA ASP A 89 -3.89 33.67 20.45
C ASP A 89 -3.66 34.82 19.47
N ILE A 90 -3.64 34.52 18.17
CA ILE A 90 -3.59 35.51 17.09
C ILE A 90 -4.93 35.50 16.38
N THR A 91 -5.57 36.67 16.26
CA THR A 91 -6.89 36.77 15.64
C THR A 91 -7.03 37.95 14.69
N PRO A 92 -7.79 37.80 13.58
CA PRO A 92 -8.09 38.90 12.69
C PRO A 92 -9.07 39.86 13.38
N VAL A 93 -8.62 41.08 13.66
CA VAL A 93 -9.46 42.12 14.27
C VAL A 93 -10.14 42.97 13.22
N SER A 94 -9.47 43.23 12.09
CA SER A 94 -9.99 44.09 11.02
C SER A 94 -11.06 43.38 10.17
N ASP A 95 -11.99 44.17 9.62
CA ASP A 95 -13.04 43.67 8.73
C ASP A 95 -12.45 43.01 7.48
N GLY A 96 -11.38 43.59 6.91
CA GLY A 96 -10.67 43.02 5.77
C GLY A 96 -10.06 41.65 6.08
N ALA A 97 -9.41 41.52 7.23
CA ALA A 97 -8.80 40.26 7.66
C ALA A 97 -9.85 39.17 7.92
N ARG A 98 -11.02 39.53 8.47
CA ARG A 98 -12.16 38.61 8.64
C ARG A 98 -12.69 38.12 7.30
N LEU A 99 -12.85 39.02 6.32
CA LEU A 99 -13.26 38.67 4.96
C LEU A 99 -12.26 37.71 4.31
N THR A 100 -10.97 38.02 4.36
CA THR A 100 -9.90 37.16 3.83
C THR A 100 -9.89 35.79 4.52
N ASN A 101 -10.09 35.74 5.83
CA ASN A 101 -10.15 34.47 6.57
C ASN A 101 -11.33 33.59 6.09
N ILE A 102 -12.50 34.18 5.90
CA ILE A 102 -13.69 33.45 5.42
C ILE A 102 -13.49 32.98 3.98
N PHE A 103 -13.08 33.87 3.07
CA PHE A 103 -13.03 33.57 1.64
C PHE A 103 -11.78 32.81 1.19
N VAL A 104 -10.64 32.99 1.87
CA VAL A 104 -9.36 32.41 1.46
C VAL A 104 -8.94 31.29 2.42
N ILE A 105 -8.89 31.56 3.73
CA ILE A 105 -8.34 30.58 4.68
C ILE A 105 -9.26 29.35 4.81
N THR A 106 -10.59 29.53 4.79
CA THR A 106 -11.55 28.42 4.87
C THR A 106 -11.39 27.39 3.73
N PRO A 107 -11.38 27.77 2.44
CA PRO A 107 -11.15 26.79 1.36
C PRO A 107 -9.74 26.20 1.40
N LEU A 108 -8.70 26.97 1.77
CA LEU A 108 -7.35 26.45 1.92
C LEU A 108 -7.27 25.38 3.03
N ARG A 109 -7.98 25.58 4.15
CA ARG A 109 -8.12 24.60 5.24
C ARG A 109 -8.78 23.30 4.76
N VAL A 110 -9.86 23.40 3.99
CA VAL A 110 -10.51 22.21 3.41
C VAL A 110 -9.56 21.45 2.49
N LEU A 111 -8.83 22.16 1.63
CA LEU A 111 -7.83 21.55 0.75
C LEU A 111 -6.71 20.85 1.54
N PHE A 112 -6.19 21.50 2.58
CA PHE A 112 -5.17 20.92 3.45
C PHE A 112 -5.66 19.63 4.11
N LEU A 113 -6.88 19.63 4.66
CA LEU A 113 -7.49 18.45 5.27
C LEU A 113 -7.70 17.32 4.25
N ILE A 114 -8.15 17.63 3.04
CA ILE A 114 -8.32 16.64 1.96
C ILE A 114 -6.97 15.98 1.63
N ILE A 115 -5.89 16.76 1.53
CA ILE A 115 -4.56 16.22 1.25
C ILE A 115 -4.09 15.35 2.43
N LEU A 116 -4.22 15.85 3.65
CA LEU A 116 -3.79 15.15 4.87
C LEU A 116 -4.52 13.80 5.02
N VAL A 117 -5.86 13.81 5.05
CA VAL A 117 -6.68 12.60 5.16
C VAL A 117 -6.48 11.70 3.95
N GLY A 118 -6.39 12.28 2.74
CA GLY A 118 -6.17 11.55 1.51
C GLY A 118 -4.84 10.78 1.49
N THR A 119 -3.76 11.36 2.03
CA THR A 119 -2.47 10.64 2.17
C THR A 119 -2.57 9.48 3.15
N THR A 120 -3.23 9.67 4.29
CA THR A 120 -3.41 8.60 5.29
C THR A 120 -4.22 7.44 4.73
N LEU A 121 -5.33 7.72 4.04
CA LEU A 121 -6.16 6.68 3.42
C LEU A 121 -5.43 5.93 2.30
N GLU A 122 -4.65 6.64 1.48
CA GLU A 122 -3.83 6.02 0.44
C GLU A 122 -2.81 5.05 1.05
N VAL A 123 -2.06 5.50 2.05
CA VAL A 123 -1.04 4.68 2.73
C VAL A 123 -1.68 3.46 3.43
N LEU A 124 -2.83 3.63 4.09
CA LEU A 124 -3.50 2.54 4.79
C LEU A 124 -4.10 1.50 3.83
N THR A 125 -4.64 1.97 2.70
CA THR A 125 -5.23 1.10 1.67
C THR A 125 -4.16 0.30 0.94
N GLU A 126 -2.99 0.89 0.68
CA GLU A 126 -1.83 0.19 0.11
C GLU A 126 -1.42 -0.99 1.00
N ARG A 127 -1.27 -0.78 2.30
CA ARG A 127 -0.91 -1.84 3.27
C ARG A 127 -1.92 -2.98 3.30
N THR A 128 -3.22 -2.66 3.24
CA THR A 128 -4.29 -3.66 3.33
C THR A 128 -4.32 -4.59 2.11
N ARG A 129 -4.00 -4.08 0.91
CA ARG A 129 -4.03 -4.88 -0.33
C ARG A 129 -2.84 -5.80 -0.49
N ASP A 130 -1.68 -5.43 0.04
CA ASP A 130 -0.44 -6.19 -0.08
C ASP A 130 -0.51 -7.50 0.73
N GLU A 131 -1.07 -7.47 1.94
CA GLU A 131 -1.24 -8.66 2.79
C GLU A 131 -2.31 -9.63 2.25
N TRP A 132 -3.39 -9.09 1.65
CA TRP A 132 -4.50 -9.90 1.13
C TRP A 132 -4.14 -10.75 -0.10
N ARG A 133 -3.15 -10.33 -0.89
CA ARG A 133 -2.71 -11.10 -2.08
C ARG A 133 -1.78 -12.25 -1.71
N LEU A 134 -0.89 -12.05 -0.74
CA LEU A 134 0.04 -13.09 -0.27
C LEU A 134 -0.71 -14.22 0.47
N ASN A 135 -1.71 -13.89 1.28
CA ASN A 135 -2.43 -14.89 2.05
C ASN A 135 -3.43 -15.73 1.21
N ARG A 136 -3.89 -15.23 0.05
CA ARG A 136 -4.77 -16.00 -0.85
C ARG A 136 -4.03 -16.99 -1.74
N TRP A 137 -2.76 -16.76 -2.07
CA TRP A 137 -1.98 -17.70 -2.89
C TRP A 137 -1.55 -18.94 -2.07
N SER A 138 -1.20 -18.78 -0.79
CA SER A 138 -0.78 -19.91 0.05
C SER A 138 -1.87 -20.97 0.27
N GLN A 139 -3.15 -20.57 0.32
CA GLN A 139 -4.27 -21.48 0.59
C GLN A 139 -4.72 -22.31 -0.63
N ARG A 140 -4.32 -21.96 -1.85
CA ARG A 140 -4.61 -22.77 -3.05
C ARG A 140 -3.54 -23.84 -3.31
N PHE A 141 -2.27 -23.57 -2.96
CA PHE A 141 -1.20 -24.55 -3.11
C PHE A 141 -1.15 -25.61 -2.00
N ALA A 142 -1.58 -25.29 -0.77
CA ALA A 142 -1.61 -26.26 0.33
C ALA A 142 -2.57 -27.45 0.09
N ARG A 143 -3.71 -27.21 -0.59
CA ARG A 143 -4.65 -28.29 -0.93
C ARG A 143 -4.16 -29.19 -2.06
N CYS A 144 -3.46 -28.63 -3.05
CA CYS A 144 -3.03 -29.41 -4.22
C CYS A 144 -1.82 -30.31 -3.93
N ALA A 145 -0.86 -29.86 -3.10
CA ALA A 145 0.28 -30.67 -2.69
C ALA A 145 -0.11 -31.92 -1.87
N THR A 146 -1.19 -31.83 -1.10
CA THR A 146 -1.67 -32.94 -0.25
C THR A 146 -2.37 -34.03 -1.06
N THR A 147 -3.01 -33.69 -2.20
CA THR A 147 -3.70 -34.66 -3.06
C THR A 147 -2.73 -35.38 -4.01
N ALA A 148 -1.67 -34.70 -4.48
CA ALA A 148 -0.68 -35.30 -5.39
C ALA A 148 0.23 -36.34 -4.69
N THR A 149 0.60 -36.09 -3.42
CA THR A 149 1.34 -37.07 -2.60
C THR A 149 0.49 -38.27 -2.19
N ARG A 150 -0.82 -38.08 -1.98
CA ARG A 150 -1.73 -39.19 -1.67
C ARG A 150 -2.07 -40.03 -2.91
N GLY A 151 -2.21 -39.43 -4.09
CA GLY A 151 -2.47 -40.13 -5.36
C GLY A 151 -1.29 -40.97 -5.88
N THR A 152 -0.05 -40.54 -5.66
CA THR A 152 1.14 -41.30 -6.07
C THR A 152 1.44 -42.51 -5.19
N SER A 153 0.95 -42.53 -3.93
CA SER A 153 1.13 -43.67 -3.03
C SER A 153 0.24 -44.89 -3.35
N TRP A 154 -0.92 -44.69 -3.99
CA TRP A 154 -1.85 -45.76 -4.33
C TRP A 154 -1.67 -46.31 -5.75
N LEU A 155 -1.04 -45.55 -6.65
CA LEU A 155 -0.83 -45.97 -8.06
C LEU A 155 0.45 -46.79 -8.30
N GLY A 156 1.32 -46.91 -7.30
CA GLY A 156 2.55 -47.71 -7.38
C GLY A 156 2.37 -49.20 -7.12
N ARG A 157 1.16 -49.67 -6.76
CA ARG A 157 0.93 -51.06 -6.33
C ARG A 157 0.07 -51.91 -7.28
N SER A 158 -0.48 -51.34 -8.35
CA SER A 158 -1.40 -52.04 -9.27
C SER A 158 -0.87 -52.27 -10.70
N ALA A 159 0.36 -51.86 -11.03
CA ALA A 159 0.91 -52.01 -12.39
C ALA A 159 1.50 -53.40 -12.72
N LEU A 160 1.19 -54.45 -11.93
CA LEU A 160 1.71 -55.81 -12.17
C LEU A 160 0.66 -56.88 -12.51
N LEU A 161 -0.62 -56.54 -12.67
CA LEU A 161 -1.61 -57.52 -13.13
C LEU A 161 -2.52 -56.94 -14.20
N GLY A 162 -2.16 -57.24 -15.45
CA GLY A 162 -3.07 -57.76 -16.48
C GLY A 162 -4.32 -56.96 -16.84
N GLY A 163 -4.36 -56.52 -18.10
CA GLY A 163 -5.51 -56.78 -18.98
C GLY A 163 -6.74 -55.87 -18.86
N THR A 164 -6.91 -55.05 -19.90
CA THR A 164 -8.20 -54.62 -20.49
C THR A 164 -9.28 -54.07 -19.56
N ARG A 165 -9.53 -52.75 -19.62
CA ARG A 165 -10.84 -52.13 -19.92
C ARG A 165 -10.82 -50.60 -19.74
N THR A 166 -11.19 -49.92 -20.83
CA THR A 166 -12.00 -48.70 -20.90
C THR A 166 -11.81 -47.61 -19.83
N ALA A 167 -11.10 -46.54 -20.18
CA ALA A 167 -11.23 -45.24 -19.52
C ALA A 167 -11.92 -44.26 -20.48
N GLY A 168 -13.25 -44.29 -20.48
CA GLY A 168 -14.08 -43.19 -20.95
C GLY A 168 -14.52 -42.35 -19.75
N GLY A 169 -14.51 -41.02 -19.91
CA GLY A 169 -15.34 -40.12 -19.12
C GLY A 169 -14.69 -39.48 -17.89
N CYS A 170 -14.01 -38.34 -18.08
CA CYS A 170 -14.12 -37.17 -17.20
C CYS A 170 -13.32 -35.99 -17.78
N LEU A 171 -13.82 -35.44 -18.88
CA LEU A 171 -13.46 -34.10 -19.37
C LEU A 171 -14.77 -33.45 -19.80
N SER A 172 -15.51 -32.92 -18.83
CA SER A 172 -16.49 -31.85 -18.98
C SER A 172 -16.96 -31.48 -17.59
N PHE A 173 -16.61 -30.28 -17.12
CA PHE A 173 -17.49 -29.52 -16.24
C PHE A 173 -17.13 -28.04 -16.38
N ASP A 174 -18.16 -27.27 -16.74
CA ASP A 174 -18.33 -25.83 -16.57
C ASP A 174 -17.97 -25.33 -15.15
#